data_AF-I3XGT7-F1
#
_entry.id   AF-I3XGT7-F1
#
_cell.length_a   1.000
_cell.length_b   1.000
_cell.length_c   1.000
_cell.angle_alpha   90.00
_cell.angle_beta   90.00
_cell.angle_gamma   90.00
#
_symmetry.space_group_name_H-M   'P 1'
#
loop_
_entity.id
_entity.type
_entity.pdbx_description
1 polymer ?
#
loop_
_entity_poly.entity_id
_entity_poly.type
_entity_poly.pdbx_seq_one_letter_code
_entity_poly.pdbx_strand_id
1 'polypeptide(L)'
;MRRFDVMKPTTLSRRPPSCVPKKLLRFHGLLEPQLVGMVGAWKGGERRHLTCDRSQRDLMHIVVCIKQVPDSAQIRVHPVTNTIMRQGVPTIINPYDLFALEQALQVRDHHGGEVTVLTMGPPMAEESLRKALTYGADRAILLTDRHFAGSDTLATSFALSQAIAKIGNSFGSPDIVFTGKQTIDGDTAQVGPGIAKRLDLVQLTYVAKVTSIDLRTRAITVERRSEGGTHVLKSELPCLITMLEGSNAIRRGSLDDALRAARSEIVKWNAVEAGIEDITKCGLRGSPTVVKRVFAPTPREQKAVQIDTVEKAVQDVANELVTSIFAHQPALEHELSSTRSVSR
;
A
#
# COMPACT_ATOMS: atom_id res chain seq x y z
N MET A 1 -28.36 6.02 -51.47
CA MET A 1 -29.62 6.76 -51.25
C MET A 1 -29.86 6.75 -49.73
N ARG A 2 -29.67 7.78 -48.91
CA ARG A 2 -29.44 9.23 -49.07
C ARG A 2 -28.25 9.66 -48.18
N ARG A 3 -27.45 10.59 -48.70
CA ARG A 3 -26.44 11.39 -47.98
C ARG A 3 -27.14 12.52 -47.23
N PHE A 4 -26.56 12.98 -46.13
CA PHE A 4 -26.73 14.36 -45.69
C PHE A 4 -25.35 14.96 -45.38
N ASP A 5 -25.02 16.01 -46.11
CA ASP A 5 -23.80 16.79 -46.06
C ASP A 5 -23.89 17.93 -45.03
N VAL A 6 -22.77 18.12 -44.33
CA VAL A 6 -22.03 19.37 -44.07
C VAL A 6 -22.81 20.68 -43.81
N MET A 7 -22.53 21.30 -42.64
CA MET A 7 -22.24 22.74 -42.53
C MET A 7 -21.40 23.10 -41.27
N LYS A 8 -20.19 23.65 -41.49
CA LYS A 8 -19.48 24.66 -40.66
C LYS A 8 -19.83 26.06 -41.25
N PRO A 9 -19.51 27.24 -40.67
CA PRO A 9 -18.51 27.63 -39.66
C PRO A 9 -19.12 28.53 -38.53
N THR A 10 -18.44 28.96 -37.45
CA THR A 10 -17.47 30.08 -37.41
C THR A 10 -16.74 30.17 -36.06
N THR A 11 -15.52 30.69 -36.17
CA THR A 11 -14.52 31.05 -35.17
C THR A 11 -14.97 32.09 -34.14
N LEU A 12 -14.62 31.87 -32.87
CA LEU A 12 -14.29 32.97 -31.95
C LEU A 12 -13.12 32.57 -31.05
N SER A 13 -11.99 33.25 -31.27
CA SER A 13 -10.76 33.14 -30.49
C SER A 13 -10.90 33.91 -29.18
N ARG A 14 -10.62 33.31 -28.02
CA ARG A 14 -10.20 34.03 -26.80
C ARG A 14 -9.34 33.16 -25.90
N ARG A 15 -8.04 33.45 -25.85
CA ARG A 15 -7.09 33.27 -24.73
C ARG A 15 -6.04 34.39 -24.87
N PRO A 16 -5.31 34.80 -23.81
CA PRO A 16 -5.41 34.52 -22.38
C PRO A 16 -5.36 35.82 -21.54
N PRO A 17 -5.00 35.78 -20.24
CA PRO A 17 -3.76 36.48 -19.93
C PRO A 17 -2.77 35.58 -19.18
N SER A 18 -1.59 35.45 -19.78
CA SER A 18 -0.39 34.88 -19.21
C SER A 18 0.31 35.95 -18.36
N CYS A 19 0.44 35.72 -17.06
CA CYS A 19 1.40 36.43 -16.21
C CYS A 19 2.77 35.78 -16.36
N VAL A 20 3.65 36.41 -17.14
CA VAL A 20 5.10 36.15 -17.10
C VAL A 20 5.79 37.50 -16.93
N PRO A 21 6.56 37.73 -15.85
CA PRO A 21 7.43 38.89 -15.77
C PRO A 21 8.82 38.49 -16.28
N LYS A 22 9.41 39.26 -17.20
CA LYS A 22 10.88 39.42 -17.26
C LYS A 22 11.36 40.46 -18.28
N LYS A 23 12.29 41.28 -17.77
CA LYS A 23 13.39 42.01 -18.44
C LYS A 23 13.10 43.43 -18.96
N LEU A 24 13.26 44.39 -18.06
CA LEU A 24 13.84 45.70 -18.39
C LEU A 24 15.36 45.59 -18.21
N LEU A 25 16.12 45.74 -19.28
CA LEU A 25 17.58 45.79 -19.27
C LEU A 25 18.01 46.86 -20.28
N ARG A 26 18.19 48.08 -19.80
CA ARG A 26 19.05 49.10 -20.40
C ARG A 26 19.66 49.90 -19.25
N PHE A 27 20.98 49.87 -19.13
CA PHE A 27 21.86 51.04 -19.18
C PHE A 27 23.27 50.63 -18.74
N HIS A 28 24.27 51.03 -19.53
CA HIS A 28 25.64 51.27 -19.09
C HIS A 28 26.10 52.55 -19.78
N GLY A 29 26.70 53.46 -19.02
CA GLY A 29 27.53 54.51 -19.59
C GLY A 29 27.44 55.88 -18.92
N LEU A 30 28.30 56.09 -17.91
CA LEU A 30 29.11 57.31 -17.68
C LEU A 30 28.43 58.57 -17.12
N LEU A 31 28.72 58.90 -15.86
CA LEU A 31 29.49 60.10 -15.40
C LEU A 31 29.27 60.36 -13.89
N GLU A 32 30.37 60.45 -13.15
CA GLU A 32 30.51 60.96 -11.76
C GLU A 32 30.52 62.52 -11.72
N PRO A 33 30.72 63.20 -10.56
CA PRO A 33 30.16 63.04 -9.21
C PRO A 33 29.68 64.41 -8.63
N GLN A 34 29.00 64.42 -7.48
CA GLN A 34 29.18 65.34 -6.32
C GLN A 34 27.93 65.48 -5.45
N LEU A 35 28.20 65.82 -4.17
CA LEU A 35 27.34 66.33 -3.11
C LEU A 35 26.78 65.35 -2.06
N VAL A 36 27.56 65.33 -0.98
CA VAL A 36 27.29 65.01 0.42
C VAL A 36 26.03 65.72 0.94
N GLY A 37 25.25 64.99 1.74
CA GLY A 37 24.44 65.56 2.82
C GLY A 37 22.93 65.37 2.67
N MET A 38 22.36 64.43 3.42
CA MET A 38 21.30 64.71 4.38
C MET A 38 20.81 63.41 5.03
N VAL A 39 20.99 63.34 6.34
CA VAL A 39 20.32 62.41 7.24
C VAL A 39 18.83 62.74 7.22
N GLY A 40 18.00 61.79 6.82
CA GLY A 40 16.55 61.94 6.78
C GLY A 40 15.86 60.60 7.06
N ALA A 41 15.19 60.53 8.20
CA ALA A 41 14.51 59.37 8.73
C ALA A 41 13.47 58.78 7.75
N TRP A 42 13.57 57.48 7.46
CA TRP A 42 12.50 56.71 6.83
C TRP A 42 11.88 55.75 7.83
N LYS A 43 10.67 56.11 8.28
CA LYS A 43 9.73 55.25 8.98
C LYS A 43 9.09 54.28 7.97
N GLY A 44 8.92 53.03 8.40
CA GLY A 44 7.80 52.17 7.97
C GLY A 44 7.87 51.60 6.56
N GLY A 45 8.52 50.44 6.43
CA GLY A 45 8.38 49.54 5.28
C GLY A 45 8.06 48.14 5.79
N GLU A 46 6.78 47.83 5.87
CA GLU A 46 6.22 46.56 6.32
C GLU A 46 6.69 45.42 5.39
N ARG A 47 7.61 44.59 5.88
CA ARG A 47 8.02 43.36 5.20
C ARG A 47 6.84 42.39 5.20
N ARG A 48 6.04 42.39 4.13
CA ARG A 48 5.06 41.34 3.86
C ARG A 48 5.82 40.01 3.74
N HIS A 49 5.86 39.27 4.84
CA HIS A 49 6.13 37.86 4.82
C HIS A 49 5.08 37.22 3.90
N LEU A 50 5.52 36.58 2.82
CA LEU A 50 4.73 35.61 2.09
C LEU A 50 4.47 34.45 3.07
N THR A 51 3.44 34.57 3.88
CA THR A 51 2.93 33.45 4.66
C THR A 51 2.36 32.47 3.65
N CYS A 52 3.06 31.35 3.45
CA CYS A 52 2.48 30.14 2.91
C CYS A 52 1.15 29.93 3.62
N ASP A 53 0.07 29.95 2.87
CA ASP A 53 -1.27 29.70 3.36
C ASP A 53 -1.27 28.36 4.11
N ARG A 54 -1.47 28.42 5.43
CA ARG A 54 -1.49 27.23 6.29
C ARG A 54 -2.70 26.34 6.02
N SER A 55 -3.72 26.84 5.31
CA SER A 55 -4.97 26.10 5.06
C SER A 55 -4.82 24.93 4.09
N GLN A 56 -3.74 24.85 3.30
CA GLN A 56 -3.50 23.73 2.38
C GLN A 56 -2.79 22.52 3.01
N ARG A 57 -2.33 22.61 4.27
CA ARG A 57 -1.70 21.47 4.97
C ARG A 57 -2.67 20.57 5.74
N ASP A 58 -3.96 20.84 5.66
CA ASP A 58 -4.98 20.13 6.46
C ASP A 58 -5.65 18.95 5.73
N LEU A 59 -5.32 18.70 4.46
CA LEU A 59 -5.88 17.57 3.71
C LEU A 59 -4.92 16.37 3.73
N MET A 60 -5.45 15.21 4.11
CA MET A 60 -4.63 14.00 4.25
C MET A 60 -4.27 13.43 2.87
N HIS A 61 -3.00 13.07 2.67
CA HIS A 61 -2.62 12.26 1.51
C HIS A 61 -2.25 10.85 1.95
N ILE A 62 -2.93 9.87 1.36
CA ILE A 62 -2.77 8.46 1.70
C ILE A 62 -2.29 7.69 0.46
N VAL A 63 -1.25 6.88 0.62
CA VAL A 63 -0.81 5.94 -0.42
C VAL A 63 -1.14 4.52 0.00
N VAL A 64 -1.76 3.73 -0.87
CA VAL A 64 -2.03 2.31 -0.62
C VAL A 64 -1.25 1.47 -1.62
N CYS A 65 -0.31 0.67 -1.13
CA CYS A 65 0.38 -0.31 -1.95
C CYS A 65 -0.48 -1.57 -2.06
N ILE A 66 -0.84 -1.95 -3.28
CA ILE A 66 -1.56 -3.18 -3.56
C ILE A 66 -0.75 -4.09 -4.48
N LYS A 67 -0.98 -5.40 -4.41
CA LYS A 67 -0.36 -6.39 -5.28
C LYS A 67 -1.43 -7.23 -5.99
N GLN A 68 -1.24 -7.42 -7.29
CA GLN A 68 -1.96 -8.44 -8.04
C GLN A 68 -1.32 -9.82 -7.75
N VAL A 69 -2.15 -10.77 -7.34
CA VAL A 69 -1.73 -12.13 -6.99
C VAL A 69 -2.63 -13.16 -7.67
N PRO A 70 -2.16 -14.37 -7.97
CA PRO A 70 -3.04 -15.47 -8.35
C PRO A 70 -4.02 -15.80 -7.22
N ASP A 71 -5.26 -16.15 -7.55
CA ASP A 71 -6.22 -16.63 -6.57
C ASP A 71 -5.84 -18.04 -6.10
N SER A 72 -5.22 -18.12 -4.92
CA SER A 72 -4.75 -19.37 -4.35
C SER A 72 -5.88 -20.34 -4.00
N ALA A 73 -7.10 -19.85 -3.75
CA ALA A 73 -8.27 -20.69 -3.49
C ALA A 73 -8.73 -21.44 -4.75
N GLN A 74 -8.36 -20.96 -5.94
CA GLN A 74 -8.68 -21.58 -7.22
C GLN A 74 -7.53 -22.42 -7.79
N ILE A 75 -6.41 -22.53 -7.07
CA ILE A 75 -5.30 -23.39 -7.46
C ILE A 75 -5.75 -24.85 -7.38
N ARG A 76 -5.66 -25.56 -8.51
CA ARG A 76 -5.93 -27.00 -8.58
C ARG A 76 -4.62 -27.77 -8.61
N VAL A 77 -4.61 -28.92 -7.94
CA VAL A 77 -3.55 -29.91 -8.08
C VAL A 77 -3.98 -30.91 -9.14
N HIS A 78 -3.10 -31.17 -10.10
CA HIS A 78 -3.36 -32.14 -11.15
C HIS A 78 -3.47 -33.53 -10.50
N PRO A 79 -4.56 -34.27 -10.71
CA PRO A 79 -4.87 -35.49 -9.95
C PRO A 79 -3.89 -36.64 -10.19
N VAL A 80 -3.22 -36.67 -11.35
CA VAL A 80 -2.24 -37.71 -11.72
C VAL A 80 -0.80 -37.31 -11.35
N THR A 81 -0.36 -36.13 -11.77
CA THR A 81 1.03 -35.69 -11.62
C THR A 81 1.32 -35.02 -10.28
N ASN A 82 0.28 -34.74 -9.47
CA ASN A 82 0.39 -33.96 -8.22
C ASN A 82 1.10 -32.61 -8.40
N THR A 83 1.04 -32.05 -9.61
CA THR A 83 1.62 -30.75 -9.93
C THR A 83 0.57 -29.65 -9.88
N ILE A 84 1.00 -28.42 -9.57
CA ILE A 84 0.12 -27.26 -9.53
C ILE A 84 -0.34 -26.90 -10.95
N MET A 85 -1.66 -26.88 -11.19
CA MET A 85 -2.25 -26.40 -12.43
C MET A 85 -2.33 -24.87 -12.39
N ARG A 86 -1.46 -24.21 -13.16
CA ARG A 86 -1.35 -22.74 -13.19
C ARG A 86 -2.16 -22.08 -14.31
N GLN A 87 -2.61 -22.84 -15.30
CA GLN A 87 -3.43 -22.30 -16.39
C GLN A 87 -4.85 -22.00 -15.91
N GLY A 88 -5.34 -20.80 -16.24
CA GLY A 88 -6.71 -20.39 -15.93
C GLY A 88 -6.97 -19.95 -14.50
N VAL A 89 -5.94 -19.83 -13.65
CA VAL A 89 -6.10 -19.25 -12.31
C VAL A 89 -6.26 -17.73 -12.47
N PRO A 90 -7.40 -17.14 -12.08
CA PRO A 90 -7.61 -15.71 -12.19
C PRO A 90 -6.67 -14.96 -11.24
N THR A 91 -6.32 -13.74 -11.63
CA THR A 91 -5.59 -12.83 -10.75
C THR A 91 -6.56 -11.91 -10.00
N ILE A 92 -6.28 -11.67 -8.73
CA ILE A 92 -7.07 -10.82 -7.84
C ILE A 92 -6.18 -9.77 -7.18
N ILE A 93 -6.79 -8.73 -6.60
CA ILE A 93 -6.09 -7.91 -5.61
C ILE A 93 -5.86 -8.80 -4.39
N ASN A 94 -4.64 -8.81 -3.87
CA ASN A 94 -4.31 -9.54 -2.65
C ASN A 94 -5.33 -9.23 -1.54
N PRO A 95 -5.94 -10.23 -0.89
CA PRO A 95 -7.00 -10.01 0.09
C PRO A 95 -6.61 -9.06 1.24
N TYR A 96 -5.38 -9.15 1.74
CA TYR A 96 -4.87 -8.25 2.78
C TYR A 96 -4.84 -6.78 2.33
N ASP A 97 -4.54 -6.55 1.06
CA ASP A 97 -4.44 -5.20 0.50
C ASP A 97 -5.82 -4.56 0.33
N LEU A 98 -6.90 -5.36 0.21
CA LEU A 98 -8.27 -4.84 0.19
C LEU A 98 -8.68 -4.26 1.56
N PHE A 99 -8.28 -4.90 2.66
CA PHE A 99 -8.49 -4.33 4.00
C PHE A 99 -7.68 -3.05 4.21
N ALA A 100 -6.49 -2.98 3.63
CA ALA A 100 -5.65 -1.77 3.61
C ALA A 100 -6.30 -0.64 2.81
N LEU A 101 -6.84 -0.95 1.63
CA LEU A 101 -7.57 0.00 0.79
C LEU A 101 -8.84 0.52 1.48
N GLU A 102 -9.64 -0.36 2.06
CA GLU A 102 -10.85 0.05 2.79
C GLU A 102 -10.49 0.95 3.98
N GLN A 103 -9.45 0.62 4.74
CA GLN A 103 -9.02 1.46 5.86
C GLN A 103 -8.60 2.85 5.39
N ALA A 104 -7.86 2.94 4.28
CA ALA A 104 -7.46 4.22 3.68
C ALA A 104 -8.67 5.05 3.26
N LEU A 105 -9.67 4.41 2.62
CA LEU A 105 -10.90 5.08 2.21
C LEU A 105 -11.69 5.57 3.43
N GLN A 106 -11.83 4.78 4.50
CA GLN A 106 -12.50 5.21 5.73
C GLN A 106 -11.82 6.42 6.38
N VAL A 107 -10.48 6.41 6.40
CA VAL A 107 -9.70 7.53 6.94
C VAL A 107 -9.93 8.78 6.10
N ARG A 108 -9.87 8.69 4.76
CA ARG A 108 -10.18 9.80 3.86
C ARG A 108 -11.62 10.28 4.02
N ASP A 109 -12.59 9.38 4.16
CA ASP A 109 -14.00 9.74 4.33
C ASP A 109 -14.25 10.53 5.64
N HIS A 110 -13.47 10.26 6.70
CA HIS A 110 -13.56 10.98 7.98
C HIS A 110 -12.78 12.29 8.03
N HIS A 111 -11.61 12.34 7.38
CA HIS A 111 -10.66 13.45 7.52
C HIS A 111 -10.50 14.30 6.25
N GLY A 112 -11.14 13.91 5.15
CA GLY A 112 -10.90 14.48 3.82
C GLY A 112 -9.56 14.04 3.23
N GLY A 113 -9.28 14.52 2.01
CA GLY A 113 -8.02 14.27 1.33
C GLY A 113 -8.12 13.31 0.13
N GLU A 114 -7.00 12.71 -0.25
CA GLU A 114 -6.89 11.84 -1.44
C GLU A 114 -6.21 10.50 -1.12
N VAL A 115 -6.67 9.45 -1.78
CA VAL A 115 -6.10 8.09 -1.76
C VAL A 115 -5.49 7.75 -3.11
N THR A 116 -4.17 7.58 -3.12
CA THR A 116 -3.40 7.11 -4.29
C THR A 116 -3.10 5.61 -4.15
N VAL A 117 -3.60 4.77 -5.04
CA VAL A 117 -3.24 3.34 -5.11
C VAL A 117 -2.02 3.13 -6.00
N LEU A 118 -1.03 2.38 -5.50
CA LEU A 118 0.22 2.07 -6.16
C LEU A 118 0.36 0.55 -6.28
N THR A 119 0.72 0.06 -7.46
CA THR A 119 1.14 -1.33 -7.65
C THR A 119 2.42 -1.42 -8.45
N MET A 120 3.30 -2.36 -8.09
CA MET A 120 4.45 -2.74 -8.91
C MET A 120 4.15 -4.07 -9.57
N GLY A 121 4.19 -4.12 -10.91
CA GLY A 121 3.85 -5.35 -11.61
C GLY A 121 3.94 -5.26 -13.13
N PRO A 122 3.64 -6.37 -13.83
CA PRO A 122 3.53 -6.36 -15.29
C PRO A 122 2.34 -5.48 -15.73
N PRO A 123 2.22 -5.15 -17.03
CA PRO A 123 1.12 -4.33 -17.55
C PRO A 123 -0.28 -4.82 -17.16
N MET A 124 -0.47 -6.14 -16.99
CA MET A 124 -1.74 -6.76 -16.59
C MET A 124 -2.19 -6.38 -15.16
N ALA A 125 -1.27 -5.91 -14.30
CA ALA A 125 -1.60 -5.41 -12.96
C ALA A 125 -2.42 -4.10 -12.99
N GLU A 126 -2.52 -3.45 -14.16
CA GLU A 126 -3.43 -2.33 -14.38
C GLU A 126 -4.89 -2.69 -14.05
N GLU A 127 -5.31 -3.94 -14.29
CA GLU A 127 -6.67 -4.40 -13.97
C GLU A 127 -6.97 -4.32 -12.47
N SER A 128 -5.99 -4.68 -11.63
CA SER A 128 -6.10 -4.56 -10.17
C SER A 128 -6.19 -3.11 -9.72
N LEU A 129 -5.45 -2.19 -10.34
CA LEU A 129 -5.58 -0.76 -10.06
C LEU A 129 -6.94 -0.22 -10.48
N ARG A 130 -7.42 -0.58 -11.68
CA ARG A 130 -8.74 -0.18 -12.17
C ARG A 130 -9.83 -0.67 -11.23
N LYS A 131 -9.72 -1.91 -10.74
CA LYS A 131 -10.61 -2.45 -9.72
C LYS A 131 -10.52 -1.67 -8.40
N ALA A 132 -9.32 -1.29 -7.96
CA ALA A 132 -9.14 -0.46 -6.77
C ALA A 132 -9.82 0.92 -6.90
N LEU A 133 -9.76 1.55 -8.08
CA LEU A 133 -10.50 2.78 -8.36
C LEU A 133 -12.02 2.59 -8.25
N THR A 134 -12.56 1.43 -8.64
CA THR A 134 -14.01 1.15 -8.48
C THR A 134 -14.46 1.13 -7.02
N TYR A 135 -13.57 0.89 -6.07
CA TYR A 135 -13.89 0.97 -4.64
C TYR A 135 -13.92 2.41 -4.12
N GLY A 136 -13.33 3.36 -4.83
CA GLY A 136 -13.33 4.76 -4.42
C GLY A 136 -11.96 5.42 -4.35
N ALA A 137 -10.84 4.73 -4.66
CA ALA A 137 -9.52 5.37 -4.69
C ALA A 137 -9.48 6.52 -5.71
N ASP A 138 -8.73 7.58 -5.43
CA ASP A 138 -8.73 8.83 -6.21
C ASP A 138 -7.79 8.77 -7.42
N ARG A 139 -6.60 8.20 -7.20
CA ARG A 139 -5.52 8.11 -8.18
C ARG A 139 -4.94 6.70 -8.23
N ALA A 140 -4.48 6.28 -9.40
CA ALA A 140 -3.82 4.99 -9.58
C ALA A 140 -2.49 5.12 -10.33
N ILE A 141 -1.47 4.44 -9.81
CA ILE A 141 -0.11 4.42 -10.37
C ILE A 141 0.34 2.97 -10.54
N LEU A 142 0.74 2.65 -11.77
CA LEU A 142 1.38 1.40 -12.14
C LEU A 142 2.88 1.61 -12.29
N LEU A 143 3.65 1.07 -11.35
CA LEU A 143 5.10 0.96 -11.46
C LEU A 143 5.43 -0.29 -12.29
N THR A 144 5.81 -0.10 -13.56
CA THR A 144 6.00 -1.20 -14.50
C THR A 144 7.23 -1.01 -15.36
N ASP A 145 8.16 -1.96 -15.24
CA ASP A 145 9.41 -2.01 -16.00
C ASP A 145 9.94 -3.46 -15.97
N ARG A 146 10.59 -3.89 -17.04
CA ARG A 146 11.27 -5.20 -17.10
C ARG A 146 12.40 -5.29 -16.07
N HIS A 147 13.00 -4.16 -15.69
CA HIS A 147 14.03 -4.12 -14.66
C HIS A 147 13.54 -4.56 -13.27
N PHE A 148 12.24 -4.56 -13.01
CA PHE A 148 11.67 -5.04 -11.75
C PHE A 148 11.42 -6.55 -11.73
N ALA A 149 11.62 -7.24 -12.85
CA ALA A 149 11.37 -8.67 -12.95
C ALA A 149 12.27 -9.48 -12.00
N GLY A 150 11.67 -10.45 -11.31
CA GLY A 150 12.38 -11.32 -10.37
C GLY A 150 12.80 -10.66 -9.06
N SER A 151 12.23 -9.50 -8.72
CA SER A 151 12.48 -8.83 -7.44
C SER A 151 12.03 -9.68 -6.25
N ASP A 152 12.93 -9.85 -5.29
CA ASP A 152 12.62 -10.23 -3.91
C ASP A 152 12.08 -9.05 -3.10
N THR A 153 11.90 -9.24 -1.79
CA THR A 153 11.30 -8.23 -0.90
C THR A 153 12.19 -6.99 -0.72
N LEU A 154 13.52 -7.13 -0.76
CA LEU A 154 14.45 -6.01 -0.61
C LEU A 154 14.43 -5.11 -1.85
N ALA A 155 14.47 -5.70 -3.04
CA ALA A 155 14.39 -4.99 -4.31
C ALA A 155 12.99 -4.39 -4.54
N THR A 156 11.93 -5.12 -4.18
CA THR A 156 10.54 -4.65 -4.27
C THR A 156 10.29 -3.45 -3.38
N SER A 157 10.70 -3.51 -2.11
CA SER A 157 10.53 -2.39 -1.18
C SER A 157 11.34 -1.16 -1.59
N PHE A 158 12.50 -1.33 -2.23
CA PHE A 158 13.28 -0.24 -2.80
C PHE A 158 12.55 0.44 -3.97
N ALA A 159 12.08 -0.32 -4.96
CA ALA A 159 11.37 0.25 -6.10
C ALA A 159 10.09 0.98 -5.65
N LEU A 160 9.32 0.38 -4.73
CA LEU A 160 8.11 1.00 -4.18
C LEU A 160 8.44 2.26 -3.35
N SER A 161 9.51 2.28 -2.55
CA SER A 161 9.88 3.50 -1.80
C SER A 161 10.24 4.65 -2.74
N GLN A 162 10.95 4.38 -3.84
CA GLN A 162 11.25 5.41 -4.85
C GLN A 162 9.97 5.95 -5.50
N ALA A 163 9.04 5.08 -5.86
CA ALA A 163 7.75 5.50 -6.39
C ALA A 163 6.92 6.30 -5.38
N ILE A 164 6.92 5.93 -4.10
CA ILE A 164 6.23 6.69 -3.05
C ILE A 164 6.88 8.07 -2.83
N ALA A 165 8.21 8.17 -2.86
CA ALA A 165 8.89 9.46 -2.81
C ALA A 165 8.54 10.33 -4.03
N LYS A 166 8.45 9.71 -5.22
CA LYS A 166 8.00 10.39 -6.44
C LYS A 166 6.54 10.87 -6.33
N ILE A 167 5.64 10.05 -5.77
CA ILE A 167 4.27 10.45 -5.42
C ILE A 167 4.30 11.69 -4.51
N GLY A 168 5.13 11.67 -3.47
CA GLY A 168 5.35 12.80 -2.56
C GLY A 168 5.69 14.10 -3.29
N ASN A 169 6.63 14.01 -4.23
CA ASN A 169 7.07 15.15 -5.02
C ASN A 169 6.04 15.63 -6.06
N SER A 170 5.18 14.74 -6.56
CA SER A 170 4.22 15.04 -7.64
C SER A 170 2.84 15.45 -7.13
N PHE A 171 2.40 14.89 -6.01
CA PHE A 171 1.01 15.00 -5.52
C PHE A 171 0.93 15.41 -4.04
N GLY A 172 2.07 15.69 -3.40
CA GLY A 172 2.17 16.02 -1.97
C GLY A 172 2.64 14.83 -1.13
N SER A 173 3.39 15.08 -0.06
CA SER A 173 3.93 14.02 0.78
C SER A 173 2.82 13.21 1.46
N PRO A 174 2.88 11.87 1.44
CA PRO A 174 1.88 11.05 2.12
C PRO A 174 2.02 11.16 3.64
N ASP A 175 0.88 11.33 4.32
CA ASP A 175 0.78 11.23 5.77
C ASP A 175 0.75 9.77 6.22
N ILE A 176 0.13 8.90 5.43
CA ILE A 176 0.02 7.47 5.73
C ILE A 176 0.28 6.65 4.47
N VAL A 177 1.12 5.63 4.61
CA VAL A 177 1.26 4.55 3.62
C VAL A 177 0.61 3.28 4.16
N PHE A 178 -0.38 2.75 3.47
CA PHE A 178 -1.01 1.48 3.80
C PHE A 178 -0.48 0.35 2.93
N THR A 179 -0.29 -0.82 3.54
CA THR A 179 -0.11 -2.10 2.85
C THR A 179 -0.97 -3.17 3.51
N GLY A 180 -1.24 -4.28 2.83
CA GLY A 180 -1.65 -5.50 3.54
C GLY A 180 -0.52 -6.04 4.43
N LYS A 181 -0.87 -6.88 5.41
CA LYS A 181 0.09 -7.61 6.27
C LYS A 181 1.10 -8.42 5.44
N GLN A 182 0.60 -9.21 4.50
CA GLN A 182 1.38 -10.08 3.63
C GLN A 182 0.64 -10.31 2.31
N THR A 183 1.28 -10.96 1.35
CA THR A 183 0.68 -11.34 0.08
C THR A 183 0.57 -12.85 -0.01
N ILE A 184 -0.59 -13.38 -0.40
CA ILE A 184 -0.91 -14.83 -0.35
C ILE A 184 -0.06 -15.73 -1.27
N ASP A 185 0.74 -15.15 -2.15
CA ASP A 185 1.62 -15.88 -3.07
C ASP A 185 3.05 -16.04 -2.53
N GLY A 186 3.55 -15.05 -1.78
CA GLY A 186 4.91 -15.02 -1.24
C GLY A 186 5.00 -15.11 0.28
N ASP A 187 3.94 -14.72 1.00
CA ASP A 187 3.74 -14.84 2.45
C ASP A 187 4.89 -14.34 3.35
N THR A 188 5.72 -13.42 2.85
CA THR A 188 6.90 -12.94 3.60
C THR A 188 6.60 -11.89 4.66
N ALA A 189 5.53 -11.11 4.50
CA ALA A 189 5.19 -9.95 5.32
C ALA A 189 6.30 -8.86 5.44
N GLN A 190 7.25 -8.82 4.49
CA GLN A 190 8.46 -7.98 4.60
C GLN A 190 8.39 -6.64 3.85
N VAL A 191 7.56 -6.53 2.81
CA VAL A 191 7.59 -5.37 1.90
C VAL A 191 7.16 -4.07 2.58
N GLY A 192 6.05 -4.08 3.33
CA GLY A 192 5.60 -2.92 4.12
C GLY A 192 6.69 -2.42 5.08
N PRO A 193 7.22 -3.27 5.98
CA PRO A 193 8.40 -2.96 6.80
C PRO A 193 9.59 -2.38 6.02
N GLY A 194 9.92 -2.98 4.88
CA GLY A 194 11.03 -2.53 4.05
C GLY A 194 10.83 -1.11 3.49
N ILE A 195 9.60 -0.78 3.08
CA ILE A 195 9.24 0.57 2.63
C ILE A 195 9.37 1.56 3.77
N ALA A 196 8.82 1.23 4.95
CA ALA A 196 8.86 2.11 6.13
C ALA A 196 10.29 2.48 6.50
N LYS A 197 11.19 1.48 6.52
CA LYS A 197 12.61 1.71 6.85
C LYS A 197 13.32 2.60 5.83
N ARG A 198 12.96 2.52 4.55
CA ARG A 198 13.59 3.30 3.47
C ARG A 198 13.16 4.75 3.44
N LEU A 199 11.91 4.99 3.80
CA LEU A 199 11.32 6.33 3.83
C LEU A 199 11.39 6.97 5.23
N ASP A 200 12.04 6.31 6.18
CA ASP A 200 12.14 6.71 7.58
C ASP A 200 10.76 7.00 8.21
N LEU A 201 9.78 6.14 7.91
CA LEU A 201 8.42 6.24 8.43
C LEU A 201 8.28 5.43 9.71
N VAL A 202 7.45 5.94 10.62
CA VAL A 202 6.97 5.18 11.77
C VAL A 202 6.28 3.91 11.28
N GLN A 203 6.66 2.76 11.84
CA GLN A 203 6.14 1.47 11.40
C GLN A 203 5.09 0.94 12.38
N LEU A 204 3.86 0.70 11.90
CA LEU A 204 2.77 0.09 12.64
C LEU A 204 2.32 -1.20 11.93
N THR A 205 2.88 -2.34 12.34
CA THR A 205 2.57 -3.65 11.74
C THR A 205 1.47 -4.38 12.48
N TYR A 206 0.81 -5.34 11.81
CA TYR A 206 -0.27 -6.16 12.37
C TYR A 206 -1.41 -5.32 12.98
N VAL A 207 -1.78 -4.21 12.31
CA VAL A 207 -2.85 -3.33 12.78
C VAL A 207 -4.20 -3.98 12.47
N ALA A 208 -4.99 -4.17 13.52
CA ALA A 208 -6.35 -4.67 13.45
C ALA A 208 -7.38 -3.54 13.33
N LYS A 209 -7.05 -2.33 13.82
CA LYS A 209 -7.94 -1.17 13.78
C LYS A 209 -7.17 0.13 13.92
N VAL A 210 -7.57 1.14 13.15
CA VAL A 210 -7.17 2.54 13.39
C VAL A 210 -8.25 3.18 14.26
N THR A 211 -7.90 3.56 15.49
CA THR A 211 -8.86 4.00 16.50
C THR A 211 -9.10 5.50 16.43
N SER A 212 -8.05 6.30 16.23
CA SER A 212 -8.17 7.75 16.08
C SER A 212 -6.98 8.35 15.37
N ILE A 213 -7.20 9.44 14.66
CA ILE A 213 -6.17 10.29 14.03
C ILE A 213 -6.46 11.74 14.41
N ASP A 214 -5.46 12.45 14.93
CA ASP A 214 -5.49 13.90 15.16
C ASP A 214 -4.49 14.56 14.21
N LEU A 215 -5.01 15.20 13.15
CA LEU A 215 -4.20 15.88 12.15
C LEU A 215 -3.45 17.11 12.70
N ARG A 216 -4.00 17.78 13.71
CA ARG A 216 -3.39 18.99 14.30
C ARG A 216 -2.15 18.63 15.12
N THR A 217 -2.25 17.56 15.92
CA THR A 217 -1.10 17.07 16.72
C THR A 217 -0.25 16.04 15.98
N ARG A 218 -0.68 15.64 14.77
CA ARG A 218 -0.08 14.55 13.97
C ARG A 218 0.03 13.24 14.74
N ALA A 219 -0.95 12.96 15.59
CA ALA A 219 -0.99 11.76 16.41
C ALA A 219 -1.95 10.71 15.82
N ILE A 220 -1.60 9.44 15.98
CA ILE A 220 -2.43 8.30 15.59
C ILE A 220 -2.50 7.29 16.72
N THR A 221 -3.68 6.70 16.94
CA THR A 221 -3.87 5.57 17.86
C THR A 221 -4.40 4.37 17.10
N VAL A 222 -3.75 3.22 17.28
CA VAL A 222 -4.10 1.95 16.61
C VAL A 222 -4.19 0.79 17.59
N GLU A 223 -4.97 -0.22 17.23
CA GLU A 223 -4.95 -1.54 17.86
C GLU A 223 -4.08 -2.49 17.04
N ARG A 224 -2.98 -2.97 17.63
CA ARG A 224 -2.07 -3.94 17.03
C ARG A 224 -2.26 -5.30 17.67
N ARG A 225 -2.39 -6.34 16.85
CA ARG A 225 -2.42 -7.73 17.34
C ARG A 225 -1.02 -8.27 17.58
N SER A 226 -0.86 -8.99 18.67
CA SER A 226 0.31 -9.80 19.03
C SER A 226 -0.18 -11.19 19.49
N GLU A 227 0.75 -12.12 19.72
CA GLU A 227 0.41 -13.45 20.24
C GLU A 227 -0.25 -13.38 21.64
N GLY A 228 0.16 -12.42 22.46
CA GLY A 228 -0.37 -12.20 23.80
C GLY A 228 -1.67 -11.40 23.87
N GLY A 229 -2.21 -10.92 22.74
CA GLY A 229 -3.46 -10.17 22.68
C GLY A 229 -3.38 -8.92 21.80
N THR A 230 -4.09 -7.87 22.19
CA THR A 230 -4.18 -6.61 21.43
C THR A 230 -3.54 -5.47 22.21
N HIS A 231 -2.60 -4.77 21.59
CA HIS A 231 -1.98 -3.57 22.14
C HIS A 231 -2.66 -2.32 21.56
N VAL A 232 -2.95 -1.34 22.41
CA VAL A 232 -3.34 0.00 21.97
C VAL A 232 -2.08 0.86 21.91
N LEU A 233 -1.68 1.26 20.71
CA LEU A 233 -0.45 2.02 20.47
C LEU A 233 -0.79 3.45 20.07
N LYS A 234 -0.20 4.42 20.77
CA LYS A 234 -0.19 5.83 20.35
C LYS A 234 1.13 6.14 19.65
N SER A 235 1.06 6.77 18.49
CA SER A 235 2.22 7.10 17.66
C SER A 235 1.98 8.38 16.86
N GLU A 236 2.81 8.65 15.86
CA GLU A 236 2.82 9.89 15.08
C GLU A 236 2.79 9.67 13.56
N LEU A 237 2.40 10.73 12.83
CA LEU A 237 2.43 10.81 11.37
C LEU A 237 3.68 11.59 10.91
N PRO A 238 4.34 11.19 9.81
CA PRO A 238 3.89 10.19 8.85
C PRO A 238 4.26 8.75 9.24
N CYS A 239 3.41 7.79 8.87
CA CYS A 239 3.59 6.39 9.23
C CYS A 239 3.27 5.42 8.09
N LEU A 240 3.76 4.20 8.20
CA LEU A 240 3.36 3.05 7.40
C LEU A 240 2.58 2.07 8.26
N ILE A 241 1.41 1.67 7.77
CA ILE A 241 0.51 0.74 8.44
C ILE A 241 0.34 -0.52 7.60
N THR A 242 0.53 -1.69 8.22
CA THR A 242 0.16 -2.97 7.59
C THR A 242 -1.14 -3.50 8.20
N MET A 243 -2.18 -3.67 7.39
CA MET A 243 -3.50 -4.10 7.87
C MET A 243 -3.63 -5.63 7.93
N LEU A 244 -4.22 -6.12 9.02
CA LEU A 244 -4.63 -7.51 9.20
C LEU A 244 -5.87 -7.85 8.38
N GLU A 245 -6.05 -9.13 8.14
CA GLU A 245 -7.31 -9.68 7.63
C GLU A 245 -8.45 -9.44 8.62
N GLY A 246 -9.65 -9.16 8.09
CA GLY A 246 -10.86 -9.01 8.90
C GLY A 246 -10.88 -7.76 9.78
N SER A 247 -9.99 -6.78 9.54
CA SER A 247 -9.95 -5.51 10.29
C SER A 247 -11.16 -4.62 10.01
N ASN A 248 -11.78 -4.76 8.83
CA ASN A 248 -12.90 -3.96 8.37
C ASN A 248 -13.74 -4.73 7.33
N ALA A 249 -14.91 -4.18 7.00
CA ALA A 249 -15.77 -4.69 5.95
C ALA A 249 -15.52 -3.89 4.65
N ILE A 250 -15.00 -4.56 3.63
CA ILE A 250 -14.65 -3.94 2.34
C ILE A 250 -15.93 -3.49 1.63
N ARG A 251 -15.98 -2.22 1.22
CA ARG A 251 -17.12 -1.67 0.46
C ARG A 251 -17.22 -2.27 -0.94
N ARG A 252 -18.40 -2.22 -1.54
CA ARG A 252 -18.63 -2.69 -2.93
C ARG A 252 -18.24 -1.68 -4.02
N GLY A 253 -18.14 -0.39 -3.66
CA GLY A 253 -18.02 0.72 -4.61
C GLY A 253 -19.38 1.22 -5.11
N SER A 254 -19.47 2.49 -5.53
CA SER A 254 -20.68 3.08 -6.11
C SER A 254 -20.71 2.98 -7.64
N LEU A 255 -21.87 3.22 -8.28
CA LEU A 255 -21.94 3.31 -9.74
C LEU A 255 -21.08 4.47 -10.27
N ASP A 256 -21.06 5.59 -9.54
CA ASP A 256 -20.25 6.75 -9.89
C ASP A 256 -18.76 6.43 -9.84
N ASP A 257 -18.31 5.67 -8.83
CA ASP A 257 -16.93 5.17 -8.76
C ASP A 257 -16.58 4.26 -9.93
N ALA A 258 -17.50 3.37 -10.32
CA ALA A 258 -17.28 2.50 -11.48
C ALA A 258 -17.14 3.31 -12.78
N LEU A 259 -18.00 4.32 -12.99
CA LEU A 259 -17.93 5.20 -14.15
C LEU A 259 -16.69 6.09 -14.14
N ARG A 260 -16.26 6.57 -12.97
CA ARG A 260 -15.02 7.32 -12.78
C ARG A 260 -13.81 6.45 -13.09
N ALA A 261 -13.72 5.27 -12.49
CA ALA A 261 -12.65 4.30 -12.70
C ALA A 261 -12.49 3.87 -14.17
N ALA A 262 -13.59 3.78 -14.92
CA ALA A 262 -13.54 3.49 -16.35
C ALA A 262 -12.89 4.62 -17.17
N ARG A 263 -13.01 5.88 -16.73
CA ARG A 263 -12.47 7.07 -17.41
C ARG A 263 -11.12 7.52 -16.86
N SER A 264 -10.80 7.14 -15.63
CA SER A 264 -9.56 7.52 -14.97
C SER A 264 -8.35 7.01 -15.74
N GLU A 265 -7.38 7.91 -15.92
CA GLU A 265 -6.05 7.56 -16.40
C GLU A 265 -5.27 6.85 -15.29
N ILE A 266 -4.65 5.73 -15.64
CA ILE A 266 -3.71 5.03 -14.76
C ILE A 266 -2.31 5.47 -15.17
N VAL A 267 -1.66 6.22 -14.29
CA VAL A 267 -0.32 6.75 -14.53
C VAL A 267 0.66 5.57 -14.52
N LYS A 268 1.45 5.45 -15.58
CA LYS A 268 2.47 4.40 -15.69
C LYS A 268 3.83 5.03 -15.47
N TRP A 269 4.62 4.46 -14.57
CA TRP A 269 6.01 4.83 -14.36
C TRP A 269 6.92 3.63 -14.61
N ASN A 270 7.88 3.81 -15.49
CA ASN A 270 9.06 2.94 -15.56
C ASN A 270 10.08 3.33 -14.48
N ALA A 271 11.24 2.66 -14.43
CA ALA A 271 12.25 2.95 -13.41
C ALA A 271 12.76 4.40 -13.45
N VAL A 272 12.96 4.97 -14.64
CA VAL A 272 13.45 6.34 -14.82
C VAL A 272 12.39 7.35 -14.34
N GLU A 273 11.14 7.16 -14.73
CA GLU A 273 10.02 8.04 -14.35
C GLU A 273 9.73 8.02 -12.84
N ALA A 274 9.96 6.88 -12.20
CA ALA A 274 9.90 6.72 -10.75
C ALA A 274 11.10 7.34 -9.99
N GLY A 275 12.09 7.89 -10.70
CA GLY A 275 13.28 8.49 -10.10
C GLY A 275 14.27 7.47 -9.54
N ILE A 276 14.35 6.27 -10.13
CA ILE A 276 15.31 5.25 -9.75
C ILE A 276 16.62 5.50 -10.52
N GLU A 277 17.61 6.05 -9.82
CA GLU A 277 18.94 6.31 -10.40
C GLU A 277 19.77 5.03 -10.50
N ASP A 278 19.72 4.19 -9.47
CA ASP A 278 20.50 2.96 -9.38
C ASP A 278 19.63 1.73 -9.70
N ILE A 279 19.62 1.37 -10.99
CA ILE A 279 18.87 0.21 -11.49
C ILE A 279 19.40 -1.13 -10.96
N THR A 280 20.63 -1.16 -10.43
CA THR A 280 21.24 -2.40 -9.92
C THR A 280 20.59 -2.88 -8.63
N LYS A 281 19.83 -2.00 -7.96
CA LYS A 281 19.02 -2.30 -6.77
C LYS A 281 17.62 -2.83 -7.08
N CYS A 282 17.28 -2.99 -8.35
CA CYS A 282 15.99 -3.48 -8.82
C CYS A 282 16.08 -4.90 -9.40
N GLY A 283 14.94 -5.60 -9.40
CA GLY A 283 14.83 -6.91 -10.04
C GLY A 283 15.72 -7.95 -9.40
N LEU A 284 15.93 -9.04 -10.13
CA LEU A 284 16.78 -10.14 -9.70
C LEU A 284 18.22 -9.71 -9.35
N ARG A 285 18.76 -8.66 -10.00
CA ARG A 285 20.10 -8.14 -9.73
C ARG A 285 20.21 -7.45 -8.36
N GLY A 286 19.17 -6.73 -7.97
CA GLY A 286 19.09 -6.05 -6.67
C GLY A 286 18.64 -6.96 -5.53
N SER A 287 18.32 -8.22 -5.84
CA SER A 287 17.78 -9.17 -4.89
C SER A 287 18.87 -10.02 -4.24
N PRO A 288 19.10 -9.89 -2.92
CA PRO A 288 20.00 -10.78 -2.19
C PRO A 288 19.49 -12.22 -2.13
N THR A 289 18.19 -12.45 -2.28
CA THR A 289 17.60 -13.79 -2.26
C THR A 289 17.20 -14.25 -3.66
N VAL A 290 17.41 -15.54 -3.94
CA VAL A 290 17.04 -16.16 -5.22
C VAL A 290 16.33 -17.49 -4.95
N VAL A 291 15.14 -17.65 -5.53
CA VAL A 291 14.36 -18.89 -5.42
C VAL A 291 15.01 -19.97 -6.29
N LYS A 292 15.74 -20.90 -5.65
CA LYS A 292 16.44 -22.00 -6.36
C LYS A 292 15.49 -23.08 -6.87
N ARG A 293 14.48 -23.45 -6.09
CA ARG A 293 13.52 -24.52 -6.43
C ARG A 293 12.18 -24.28 -5.73
N VAL A 294 11.08 -24.56 -6.43
CA VAL A 294 9.72 -24.61 -5.88
C VAL A 294 9.17 -26.02 -6.05
N PHE A 295 8.60 -26.60 -4.99
CA PHE A 295 8.01 -27.93 -5.00
C PHE A 295 6.77 -27.95 -4.10
N ALA A 296 5.81 -28.83 -4.39
CA ALA A 296 4.66 -29.03 -3.52
C ALA A 296 5.08 -29.82 -2.27
N PRO A 297 4.56 -29.50 -1.07
CA PRO A 297 4.80 -30.32 0.11
C PRO A 297 4.20 -31.72 -0.11
N THR A 298 4.91 -32.75 0.36
CA THR A 298 4.41 -34.12 0.32
C THR A 298 3.20 -34.26 1.24
N PRO A 299 2.06 -34.80 0.76
CA PRO A 299 0.93 -35.11 1.62
C PRO A 299 1.36 -35.99 2.80
N ARG A 300 0.75 -35.79 3.97
CA ARG A 300 1.00 -36.68 5.12
C ARG A 300 0.50 -38.08 4.77
N GLU A 301 1.38 -39.08 4.90
CA GLU A 301 1.04 -40.48 4.65
C GLU A 301 0.11 -41.04 5.74
N GLN A 302 0.29 -40.56 6.97
CA GLN A 302 -0.52 -40.98 8.11
C GLN A 302 -1.92 -40.37 8.01
N LYS A 303 -2.92 -41.23 7.83
CA LYS A 303 -4.33 -40.84 7.86
C LYS A 303 -4.72 -40.35 9.26
N ALA A 304 -5.61 -39.37 9.31
CA ALA A 304 -6.21 -38.94 10.57
C ALA A 304 -7.04 -40.09 11.16
N VAL A 305 -6.87 -40.35 12.45
CA VAL A 305 -7.73 -41.25 13.22
C VAL A 305 -9.06 -40.52 13.46
N GLN A 306 -10.15 -41.13 13.01
CA GLN A 306 -11.49 -40.59 13.22
C GLN A 306 -12.01 -41.05 14.57
N ILE A 307 -12.49 -40.12 15.39
CA ILE A 307 -13.17 -40.42 16.65
C ILE A 307 -14.65 -40.20 16.40
N ASP A 308 -15.46 -41.24 16.62
CA ASP A 308 -16.90 -41.14 16.46
C ASP A 308 -17.52 -40.30 17.57
N THR A 309 -18.33 -39.31 17.19
CA THR A 309 -18.99 -38.38 18.11
C THR A 309 -20.50 -38.58 18.18
N VAL A 310 -21.07 -39.50 17.39
CA VAL A 310 -22.52 -39.68 17.29
C VAL A 310 -23.05 -40.31 18.58
N GLU A 311 -24.11 -39.72 19.15
CA GLU A 311 -24.83 -40.20 20.36
C GLU A 311 -23.97 -40.35 21.64
N LYS A 312 -22.72 -39.89 21.64
CA LYS A 312 -21.85 -39.91 22.82
C LYS A 312 -21.99 -38.65 23.65
N ALA A 313 -21.86 -38.78 24.97
CA ALA A 313 -21.70 -37.62 25.83
C ALA A 313 -20.37 -36.92 25.52
N VAL A 314 -20.32 -35.59 25.67
CA VAL A 314 -19.12 -34.78 25.42
C VAL A 314 -17.92 -35.29 26.24
N GLN A 315 -18.17 -35.75 27.46
CA GLN A 315 -17.14 -36.31 28.35
C GLN A 315 -16.52 -37.59 27.79
N ASP A 316 -17.33 -38.46 27.19
CA ASP A 316 -16.86 -39.73 26.63
C ASP A 316 -16.00 -39.50 25.39
N VAL A 317 -16.42 -38.54 24.54
CA VAL A 317 -15.63 -38.11 23.37
C VAL A 317 -14.29 -37.52 23.80
N ALA A 318 -14.28 -36.68 24.86
CA ALA A 318 -13.04 -36.11 25.38
C ALA A 318 -12.10 -37.20 25.93
N ASN A 319 -12.63 -38.17 26.66
CA ASN A 319 -11.85 -39.28 27.20
C ASN A 319 -11.26 -40.16 26.08
N GLU A 320 -12.06 -40.47 25.05
CA GLU A 320 -11.62 -41.24 23.88
C GLU A 320 -10.52 -40.51 23.10
N LEU A 321 -10.64 -39.18 22.94
CA LEU A 321 -9.60 -38.35 22.34
C LEU A 321 -8.30 -38.37 23.13
N VAL A 322 -8.35 -38.16 24.45
CA VAL A 322 -7.16 -38.21 25.30
C VAL A 322 -6.50 -39.58 25.25
N THR A 323 -7.30 -40.64 25.32
CA THR A 323 -6.81 -42.03 25.21
C THR A 323 -6.13 -42.27 23.86
N SER A 324 -6.73 -41.80 22.77
CA SER A 324 -6.13 -41.89 21.43
C SER A 324 -4.82 -41.12 21.33
N ILE A 325 -4.74 -39.92 21.90
CA ILE A 325 -3.49 -39.12 21.94
C ILE A 325 -2.39 -39.87 22.70
N PHE A 326 -2.68 -40.40 23.89
CA PHE A 326 -1.69 -41.14 24.69
C PHE A 326 -1.27 -42.45 24.04
N ALA A 327 -2.18 -43.15 23.35
CA ALA A 327 -1.83 -44.33 22.58
C ALA A 327 -0.85 -44.01 21.42
N HIS A 328 -0.97 -42.83 20.80
CA HIS A 328 -0.07 -42.38 19.73
C HIS A 328 1.23 -41.75 20.26
N GLN A 329 1.20 -41.15 21.46
CA GLN A 329 2.34 -40.50 22.10
C GLN A 329 2.43 -40.88 23.59
N PRO A 330 2.92 -42.09 23.92
CA PRO A 330 2.95 -42.57 25.30
C PRO A 330 3.80 -41.71 26.25
N ALA A 331 4.83 -41.04 25.74
CA ALA A 331 5.68 -40.14 26.53
C ALA A 331 4.93 -38.90 27.04
N LEU A 332 3.87 -38.48 26.34
CA LEU A 332 3.13 -37.25 26.63
C LEU A 332 2.41 -37.33 27.98
N GLU A 333 1.87 -38.50 28.33
CA GLU A 333 1.19 -38.73 29.60
C GLU A 333 2.15 -38.56 30.80
N HIS A 334 3.37 -39.07 30.64
CA HIS A 334 4.43 -38.93 31.64
C HIS A 334 4.92 -37.47 31.76
N GLU A 335 5.09 -36.77 30.64
CA GLU A 335 5.50 -35.36 30.63
C GLU A 335 4.45 -34.46 31.31
N LEU A 336 3.16 -34.63 30.97
CA LEU A 336 2.07 -33.84 31.54
C LEU A 336 1.87 -34.07 33.05
N SER A 337 2.11 -35.30 33.52
CA SER A 337 2.04 -35.63 34.94
C SER A 337 3.23 -35.07 35.73
N SER A 338 4.45 -35.11 35.17
CA SER A 338 5.66 -34.55 35.80
C SER A 338 5.70 -33.01 35.87
N THR A 339 5.07 -32.32 34.91
CA THR A 339 5.03 -30.84 34.90
C THR A 339 4.19 -30.28 36.04
N ARG A 340 3.19 -31.03 36.53
CA ARG A 340 2.35 -30.63 37.67
C ARG A 340 3.06 -30.70 39.03
N SER A 341 4.16 -31.44 39.16
CA SER A 341 4.89 -31.54 40.43
C SER A 341 5.91 -30.43 40.67
N VAL A 342 6.21 -29.60 39.66
CA VAL A 342 7.21 -28.51 39.77
C VAL A 342 6.57 -27.15 40.10
N SER A 343 5.24 -27.05 40.05
CA SER A 343 4.48 -25.82 40.31
C SER A 343 3.75 -25.80 41.66
N ARG A 344 4.30 -26.44 42.70
CA ARG A 344 3.78 -26.35 44.08
C ARG A 344 4.83 -25.82 45.04
#